data_AF-A0A7C7ARR8-F1
#
_entry.id   AF-A0A7C7ARR8-F1
#
_cell.length_a   1.000
_cell.length_b   1.000
_cell.length_c   1.000
_cell.angle_alpha   90.00
_cell.angle_beta   90.00
_cell.angle_gamma   90.00
#
_symmetry.space_group_name_H-M   'P 1'
#
loop_
_entity.id
_entity.type
_entity.pdbx_description
1 polymer ?
#
loop_
_entity_poly.entity_id
_entity_poly.type
_entity_poly.pdbx_seq_one_letter_code
_entity_poly.pdbx_strand_id
1 'polypeptide(L)'
;MFDFDGFGQRLQKLRKQKNITQGEFADRLGVTAQAVSKWENDLSYPDITLIPTIVTIFNVEVNDLFGFKGKNGKNDYQFPKSYDGIPLVHYFQNVACYSTKTVASIDGSGVKFTDGSSAELFNRLVVNTGKGEIKLLAVDDVRRHLDLTKTAADYEFAPAENIDIEIIANKCEITRSKDGKCHVHARGDAAFIDILDVMINHDTLIIRFRNKENYNVDGYDGNFIRIELPVEDGNFAAIRVNGSGELVSDIAMFKSGKIVINGSGKIKMRDFASCELMINGSGSMEANETKSSRFVVNGSGNLNWKTVENMDATINGDGKLEIKNVAIANINVNGAGEVDIANILDDGEMTLRVSGSGDVNIRKGNCRKLDINISGTGDVDAPGVTTQKASIIIKASGKVTIGRVTDSSIEQIIKKGVINILKRGKE
;
A
#
# COMPACT_ATOMS: atom_id res chain seq x y z
N MET A 1 -16.26 -2.50 4.95
CA MET A 1 -15.37 -3.31 4.10
C MET A 1 -15.40 -4.73 4.64
N PHE A 2 -15.45 -5.75 3.76
CA PHE A 2 -15.28 -7.14 4.20
C PHE A 2 -13.85 -7.32 4.71
N ASP A 3 -13.70 -7.99 5.84
CA ASP A 3 -12.42 -8.31 6.46
C ASP A 3 -12.09 -9.76 6.15
N PHE A 4 -11.33 -10.03 5.09
CA PHE A 4 -10.99 -11.39 4.70
C PHE A 4 -9.95 -12.02 5.66
N ASP A 5 -9.08 -11.21 6.26
CA ASP A 5 -7.96 -11.65 7.10
C ASP A 5 -8.38 -12.18 8.50
N GLY A 6 -9.65 -12.03 8.88
CA GLY A 6 -10.22 -12.58 10.13
C GLY A 6 -11.27 -13.69 9.92
N PHE A 7 -11.40 -14.23 8.71
CA PHE A 7 -12.45 -15.19 8.35
C PHE A 7 -12.36 -16.49 9.17
N GLY A 8 -11.18 -17.10 9.24
CA GLY A 8 -10.94 -18.36 9.94
C GLY A 8 -11.24 -18.26 11.43
N GLN A 9 -10.85 -17.15 12.03
CA GLN A 9 -11.07 -16.88 13.45
C GLN A 9 -12.55 -16.70 13.77
N ARG A 10 -13.33 -16.03 12.91
CA ARG A 10 -14.79 -15.90 13.06
C ARG A 10 -15.50 -17.23 12.84
N LEU A 11 -15.10 -17.98 11.84
CA LEU A 11 -15.62 -19.33 11.59
C LEU A 11 -15.36 -20.25 12.78
N GLN A 12 -14.14 -20.23 13.33
CA GLN A 12 -13.78 -20.97 14.52
C GLN A 12 -14.61 -20.56 15.74
N LYS A 13 -14.87 -19.25 15.90
CA LYS A 13 -15.70 -18.72 16.99
C LYS A 13 -17.14 -19.23 16.88
N LEU A 14 -17.76 -19.16 15.70
CA LEU A 14 -19.12 -19.68 15.46
C LEU A 14 -19.20 -21.18 15.74
N ARG A 15 -18.19 -21.95 15.29
CA ARG A 15 -18.09 -23.37 15.57
C ARG A 15 -18.05 -23.67 17.07
N LYS A 16 -17.18 -22.98 17.81
CA LYS A 16 -17.06 -23.13 19.26
C LYS A 16 -18.34 -22.72 19.99
N GLN A 17 -19.05 -21.68 19.53
CA GLN A 17 -20.33 -21.26 20.12
C GLN A 17 -21.45 -22.30 19.97
N LYS A 18 -21.40 -23.13 18.91
CA LYS A 18 -22.32 -24.27 18.73
C LYS A 18 -21.83 -25.56 19.40
N ASN A 19 -20.69 -25.54 20.12
CA ASN A 19 -20.08 -26.70 20.76
C ASN A 19 -19.83 -27.90 19.82
N ILE A 20 -19.49 -27.65 18.55
CA ILE A 20 -19.14 -28.72 17.57
C ILE A 20 -17.64 -28.75 17.33
N THR A 21 -17.06 -29.94 17.12
CA THR A 21 -15.64 -30.15 16.79
C THR A 21 -15.34 -29.83 15.32
N GLN A 22 -14.06 -29.66 14.96
CA GLN A 22 -13.67 -29.49 13.56
C GLN A 22 -14.08 -30.70 12.69
N GLY A 23 -14.02 -31.91 13.26
CA GLY A 23 -14.47 -33.15 12.59
C GLY A 23 -15.97 -33.14 12.32
N GLU A 24 -16.79 -32.90 13.34
CA GLU A 24 -18.25 -32.86 13.18
C GLU A 24 -18.71 -31.72 12.23
N PHE A 25 -18.00 -30.60 12.21
CA PHE A 25 -18.28 -29.53 11.26
C PHE A 25 -17.90 -29.93 9.82
N ALA A 26 -16.78 -30.63 9.64
CA ALA A 26 -16.35 -31.14 8.35
C ALA A 26 -17.33 -32.18 7.79
N ASP A 27 -17.82 -33.09 8.64
CA ASP A 27 -18.80 -34.12 8.27
C ASP A 27 -20.12 -33.50 7.75
N ARG A 28 -20.58 -32.42 8.38
CA ARG A 28 -21.80 -31.69 7.96
C ARG A 28 -21.65 -30.97 6.61
N LEU A 29 -20.41 -30.72 6.18
CA LEU A 29 -20.10 -30.04 4.92
C LEU A 29 -19.58 -30.99 3.83
N GLY A 30 -19.37 -32.28 4.15
CA GLY A 30 -18.79 -33.25 3.22
C GLY A 30 -17.32 -32.96 2.88
N VAL A 31 -16.56 -32.38 3.82
CA VAL A 31 -15.13 -32.04 3.65
C VAL A 31 -14.27 -32.73 4.71
N THR A 32 -12.94 -32.61 4.62
CA THR A 32 -12.04 -33.17 5.64
C THR A 32 -11.84 -32.21 6.82
N ALA A 33 -11.62 -32.75 8.02
CA ALA A 33 -11.27 -31.94 9.20
C ALA A 33 -10.00 -31.08 8.98
N GLN A 34 -9.09 -31.55 8.12
CA GLN A 34 -7.90 -30.80 7.72
C GLN A 34 -8.24 -29.56 6.88
N ALA A 35 -9.25 -29.62 6.02
CA ALA A 35 -9.73 -28.47 5.26
C ALA A 35 -10.30 -27.40 6.21
N VAL A 36 -11.15 -27.81 7.16
CA VAL A 36 -11.68 -26.92 8.21
C VAL A 36 -10.55 -26.30 9.04
N SER A 37 -9.54 -27.08 9.42
CA SER A 37 -8.37 -26.57 10.15
C SER A 37 -7.59 -25.52 9.35
N LYS A 38 -7.40 -25.72 8.04
CA LYS A 38 -6.77 -24.70 7.19
C LYS A 38 -7.61 -23.43 7.10
N TRP A 39 -8.94 -23.54 7.03
CA TRP A 39 -9.83 -22.38 7.04
C TRP A 39 -9.75 -21.62 8.35
N GLU A 40 -9.80 -22.31 9.48
CA GLU A 40 -9.76 -21.68 10.81
C GLU A 40 -8.42 -21.02 11.16
N ASN A 41 -7.34 -21.41 10.48
CA ASN A 41 -6.01 -20.82 10.62
C ASN A 41 -5.67 -19.84 9.47
N ASP A 42 -6.67 -19.42 8.68
CA ASP A 42 -6.52 -18.48 7.57
C ASP A 42 -5.50 -18.91 6.49
N LEU A 43 -5.29 -20.22 6.34
CA LEU A 43 -4.37 -20.82 5.35
C LEU A 43 -5.05 -21.07 3.99
N SER A 44 -6.39 -21.17 3.98
CA SER A 44 -7.20 -21.29 2.77
C SER A 44 -8.66 -20.90 3.08
N TYR A 45 -9.51 -20.83 2.05
CA TYR A 45 -10.95 -20.55 2.22
C TYR A 45 -11.80 -21.77 1.83
N PRO A 46 -13.02 -21.90 2.37
CA PRO A 46 -13.98 -22.85 1.83
C PRO A 46 -14.35 -22.44 0.41
N ASP A 47 -14.70 -23.44 -0.41
CA ASP A 47 -15.26 -23.17 -1.73
C ASP A 47 -16.51 -22.29 -1.58
N ILE A 48 -16.70 -21.34 -2.49
CA ILE A 48 -17.82 -20.40 -2.44
C ILE A 48 -19.18 -21.10 -2.38
N THR A 49 -19.29 -22.30 -2.96
CA THR A 49 -20.51 -23.14 -2.93
C THR A 49 -20.85 -23.66 -1.54
N LEU A 50 -19.90 -23.70 -0.60
CA LEU A 50 -20.12 -24.12 0.78
C LEU A 50 -20.63 -22.99 1.68
N ILE A 51 -20.49 -21.72 1.27
CA ILE A 51 -20.89 -20.55 2.06
C ILE A 51 -22.38 -20.57 2.45
N PRO A 52 -23.35 -20.86 1.53
CA PRO A 52 -24.77 -20.96 1.89
C PRO A 52 -25.04 -22.01 2.97
N THR A 53 -24.34 -23.14 2.93
CA THR A 53 -24.48 -24.21 3.92
C THR A 53 -23.87 -23.80 5.26
N ILE A 54 -22.72 -23.14 5.25
CA ILE A 54 -22.05 -22.64 6.47
C ILE A 54 -22.94 -21.62 7.21
N VAL A 55 -23.51 -20.64 6.50
CA VAL A 55 -24.41 -19.66 7.12
C VAL A 55 -25.67 -20.30 7.68
N THR A 56 -26.17 -21.36 7.03
CA THR A 56 -27.32 -22.15 7.50
C THR A 56 -27.00 -22.94 8.77
N ILE A 57 -25.85 -23.62 8.81
CA ILE A 57 -25.41 -24.40 9.98
C ILE A 57 -25.28 -23.51 11.23
N PHE A 58 -24.75 -22.29 11.06
CA PHE A 58 -24.51 -21.38 12.17
C PHE A 58 -25.67 -20.41 12.45
N ASN A 59 -26.65 -20.32 11.54
CA ASN A 59 -27.76 -19.37 11.58
C ASN A 59 -27.26 -17.91 11.70
N VAL A 60 -26.41 -17.53 10.75
CA VAL A 60 -25.79 -16.20 10.64
C VAL A 60 -25.94 -15.65 9.22
N GLU A 61 -25.59 -14.40 8.99
CA GLU A 61 -25.49 -13.84 7.65
C GLU A 61 -24.10 -14.07 7.04
N VAL A 62 -23.99 -13.98 5.71
CA VAL A 62 -22.69 -13.99 5.02
C VAL A 62 -21.77 -12.89 5.56
N ASN A 63 -22.34 -11.74 5.91
CA ASN A 63 -21.64 -10.61 6.51
C ASN A 63 -20.89 -10.97 7.80
N ASP A 64 -21.48 -11.83 8.63
CA ASP A 64 -20.88 -12.27 9.90
C ASP A 64 -19.65 -13.15 9.67
N LEU A 65 -19.65 -13.95 8.60
CA LEU A 65 -18.49 -14.78 8.22
C LEU A 65 -17.32 -13.92 7.72
N PHE A 66 -17.62 -12.93 6.88
CA PHE A 66 -16.61 -12.10 6.22
C PHE A 66 -16.32 -10.79 6.98
N GLY A 67 -16.73 -10.71 8.25
CA GLY A 67 -16.36 -9.61 9.14
C GLY A 67 -16.82 -8.25 8.62
N PHE A 68 -17.91 -8.23 7.85
CA PHE A 68 -18.45 -7.00 7.32
C PHE A 68 -19.00 -6.18 8.48
N LYS A 69 -18.20 -5.21 8.93
CA LYS A 69 -18.69 -4.10 9.76
C LYS A 69 -19.44 -3.10 8.86
N GLY A 70 -20.48 -3.58 8.20
CA GLY A 70 -21.54 -2.72 7.70
C GLY A 70 -22.27 -2.18 8.90
N LYS A 71 -22.49 -0.87 8.95
CA LYS A 71 -23.35 -0.27 9.96
C LYS A 71 -24.73 -0.92 9.85
N ASN A 72 -25.08 -1.79 10.80
CA ASN A 72 -26.48 -2.08 11.09
C ASN A 72 -27.10 -0.76 11.58
N GLY A 73 -27.86 -0.11 10.70
CA GLY A 73 -28.55 1.15 10.96
C GLY A 73 -28.24 2.22 9.92
N LYS A 74 -29.21 2.45 9.02
CA LYS A 74 -29.27 3.57 8.07
C LYS A 74 -27.98 3.81 7.26
N ASN A 75 -27.87 3.13 6.11
CA ASN A 75 -27.04 3.68 5.04
C ASN A 75 -27.66 5.04 4.64
N ASP A 76 -27.05 6.14 5.07
CA ASP A 76 -27.25 7.46 4.47
C ASP A 76 -26.63 7.40 3.08
N TYR A 77 -27.35 6.79 2.13
CA TYR A 77 -27.07 7.00 0.73
C TYR A 77 -27.24 8.50 0.46
N GLN A 78 -26.14 9.19 0.16
CA GLN A 78 -26.19 10.59 -0.20
C GLN A 78 -26.63 10.71 -1.66
N PHE A 79 -27.87 11.15 -1.83
CA PHE A 79 -28.42 11.52 -3.12
C PHE A 79 -28.29 13.03 -3.32
N PRO A 80 -27.90 13.51 -4.52
CA PRO A 80 -27.97 14.92 -4.87
C PRO A 80 -29.36 15.49 -4.59
N LYS A 81 -29.44 16.73 -4.11
CA LYS A 81 -30.71 17.44 -3.88
C LYS A 81 -31.52 17.65 -5.17
N SER A 82 -30.89 17.51 -6.34
CA SER A 82 -31.52 17.53 -7.66
C SER A 82 -30.74 16.68 -8.66
N TYR A 83 -31.41 16.16 -9.68
CA TYR A 83 -30.86 15.39 -10.81
C TYR A 83 -31.50 15.88 -12.11
N ASP A 84 -30.71 16.24 -13.14
CA ASP A 84 -31.20 16.87 -14.38
C ASP A 84 -32.14 18.09 -14.17
N GLY A 85 -31.87 18.90 -13.14
CA GLY A 85 -32.74 20.04 -12.78
C GLY A 85 -34.06 19.65 -12.10
N ILE A 86 -34.26 18.36 -11.78
CA ILE A 86 -35.44 17.83 -11.08
C ILE A 86 -35.09 17.62 -9.61
N PRO A 87 -35.85 18.13 -8.63
CA PRO A 87 -35.51 18.01 -7.21
C PRO A 87 -35.71 16.60 -6.66
N LEU A 88 -34.89 16.24 -5.67
CA LEU A 88 -35.04 15.02 -4.88
C LEU A 88 -36.30 15.13 -4.01
N VAL A 89 -37.18 14.15 -4.14
CA VAL A 89 -38.44 14.08 -3.41
C VAL A 89 -38.34 13.12 -2.22
N HIS A 90 -37.76 11.94 -2.44
CA HIS A 90 -37.62 10.90 -1.42
C HIS A 90 -36.51 9.92 -1.80
N TYR A 91 -36.01 9.15 -0.84
CA TYR A 91 -35.16 8.01 -1.11
C TYR A 91 -35.48 6.87 -0.15
N PHE A 92 -35.30 5.64 -0.62
CA PHE A 92 -35.48 4.44 0.17
C PHE A 92 -34.40 3.44 -0.21
N GLN A 93 -33.59 3.05 0.78
CA GLN A 93 -32.37 2.27 0.56
C GLN A 93 -31.51 2.93 -0.54
N ASN A 94 -31.08 2.17 -1.55
CA ASN A 94 -30.19 2.63 -2.61
C ASN A 94 -30.91 3.24 -3.82
N VAL A 95 -32.19 3.59 -3.71
CA VAL A 95 -32.96 4.22 -4.80
C VAL A 95 -33.48 5.59 -4.36
N ALA A 96 -33.36 6.59 -5.23
CA ALA A 96 -33.94 7.92 -5.07
C ALA A 96 -35.06 8.17 -6.07
N CYS A 97 -36.04 8.96 -5.63
CA CYS A 97 -37.13 9.48 -6.44
C CYS A 97 -36.93 10.99 -6.65
N TYR A 98 -36.79 11.40 -7.90
CA TYR A 98 -36.72 12.79 -8.34
C TYR A 98 -38.01 13.15 -9.08
N SER A 99 -38.65 14.24 -8.71
CA SER A 99 -39.83 14.73 -9.44
C SER A 99 -40.07 16.22 -9.24
N THR A 100 -40.59 16.89 -10.27
CA THR A 100 -41.11 18.27 -10.17
C THR A 100 -42.55 18.32 -9.65
N LYS A 101 -43.21 17.17 -9.47
CA LYS A 101 -44.59 17.09 -9.00
C LYS A 101 -44.68 17.34 -7.49
N THR A 102 -45.81 17.89 -7.06
CA THR A 102 -46.09 18.12 -5.63
C THR A 102 -46.42 16.81 -4.92
N VAL A 103 -45.71 16.53 -3.83
CA VAL A 103 -45.85 15.31 -3.03
C VAL A 103 -47.08 15.43 -2.14
N ALA A 104 -47.94 14.42 -2.15
CA ALA A 104 -49.10 14.30 -1.27
C ALA A 104 -48.76 13.53 0.02
N SER A 105 -48.03 12.41 -0.09
CA SER A 105 -47.63 11.59 1.07
C SER A 105 -46.45 10.67 0.74
N ILE A 106 -45.68 10.31 1.75
CA ILE A 106 -44.59 9.34 1.67
C ILE A 106 -44.82 8.26 2.75
N ASP A 107 -44.67 6.99 2.37
CA ASP A 107 -44.78 5.84 3.28
C ASP A 107 -43.76 4.76 2.89
N GLY A 108 -42.72 4.59 3.71
CA GLY A 108 -41.63 3.64 3.44
C GLY A 108 -40.97 3.87 2.08
N SER A 109 -41.15 2.92 1.16
CA SER A 109 -40.70 2.95 -0.24
C SER A 109 -41.67 3.64 -1.20
N GLY A 110 -42.84 4.08 -0.75
CA GLY A 110 -43.88 4.69 -1.57
C GLY A 110 -43.91 6.22 -1.52
N VAL A 111 -44.10 6.85 -2.68
CA VAL A 111 -44.36 8.29 -2.84
C VAL A 111 -45.66 8.46 -3.61
N LYS A 112 -46.61 9.23 -3.08
CA LYS A 112 -47.85 9.62 -3.77
C LYS A 112 -47.81 11.12 -4.08
N PHE A 113 -48.26 11.49 -5.27
CA PHE A 113 -48.33 12.88 -5.74
C PHE A 113 -49.78 13.38 -5.77
N THR A 114 -49.97 14.69 -5.73
CA THR A 114 -51.30 15.31 -5.65
C THR A 114 -52.15 15.13 -6.91
N ASP A 115 -51.54 14.79 -8.04
CA ASP A 115 -52.19 14.60 -9.34
C ASP A 115 -52.60 13.15 -9.65
N GLY A 116 -52.52 12.27 -8.65
CA GLY A 116 -52.79 10.84 -8.78
C GLY A 116 -51.58 9.99 -9.18
N SER A 117 -50.41 10.60 -9.45
CA SER A 117 -49.20 9.85 -9.75
C SER A 117 -48.65 9.15 -8.50
N SER A 118 -47.85 8.10 -8.69
CA SER A 118 -47.16 7.42 -7.60
C SER A 118 -45.83 6.81 -8.03
N ALA A 119 -44.91 6.65 -7.07
CA ALA A 119 -43.67 5.92 -7.24
C ALA A 119 -43.47 4.90 -6.10
N GLU A 120 -43.02 3.70 -6.43
CA GLU A 120 -42.59 2.67 -5.50
C GLU A 120 -41.09 2.40 -5.74
N LEU A 121 -40.26 2.78 -4.77
CA LEU A 121 -38.80 2.78 -4.85
C LEU A 121 -38.18 1.38 -4.67
N PHE A 122 -38.79 0.48 -3.89
CA PHE A 122 -38.35 -0.90 -3.67
C PHE A 122 -38.53 -1.75 -4.92
N ASN A 123 -39.69 -1.67 -5.57
CA ASN A 123 -39.99 -2.43 -6.79
C ASN A 123 -39.77 -1.64 -8.10
N ARG A 124 -39.29 -0.40 -8.01
CA ARG A 124 -39.02 0.50 -9.14
C ARG A 124 -40.23 0.74 -10.05
N LEU A 125 -41.41 0.86 -9.47
CA LEU A 125 -42.65 1.11 -10.21
C LEU A 125 -42.97 2.60 -10.24
N VAL A 126 -43.30 3.14 -11.42
CA VAL A 126 -43.80 4.50 -11.58
C VAL A 126 -45.15 4.47 -12.28
N VAL A 127 -46.13 5.15 -11.69
CA VAL A 127 -47.41 5.48 -12.31
C VAL A 127 -47.43 7.00 -12.46
N ASN A 128 -47.26 7.50 -13.68
CA ASN A 128 -47.24 8.93 -13.95
C ASN A 128 -48.54 9.36 -14.64
N THR A 129 -49.35 10.13 -13.95
CA THR A 129 -50.57 10.74 -14.49
C THR A 129 -50.36 12.25 -14.65
N GLY A 130 -50.83 12.83 -15.75
CA GLY A 130 -50.68 14.27 -16.00
C GLY A 130 -49.28 14.69 -16.49
N LYS A 131 -48.95 15.98 -16.35
CA LYS A 131 -47.68 16.58 -16.82
C LYS A 131 -46.58 16.48 -15.75
N GLY A 132 -45.32 16.47 -16.17
CA GLY A 132 -44.14 16.40 -15.30
C GLY A 132 -43.50 15.02 -15.24
N GLU A 133 -42.28 14.95 -14.70
CA GLU A 133 -41.45 13.74 -14.70
C GLU A 133 -41.33 13.13 -13.29
N ILE A 134 -41.23 11.80 -13.24
CA ILE A 134 -40.85 11.03 -12.05
C ILE A 134 -39.69 10.13 -12.50
N LYS A 135 -38.50 10.33 -11.92
CA LYS A 135 -37.32 9.51 -12.19
C LYS A 135 -36.96 8.72 -10.94
N LEU A 136 -36.75 7.41 -11.11
CA LEU A 136 -36.17 6.54 -10.08
C LEU A 136 -34.75 6.19 -10.49
N LEU A 137 -33.78 6.48 -9.63
CA LEU A 137 -32.36 6.24 -9.90
C LEU A 137 -31.74 5.47 -8.75
N ALA A 138 -30.98 4.43 -9.08
CA ALA A 138 -30.14 3.79 -8.08
C ALA A 138 -28.95 4.70 -7.73
N VAL A 139 -28.37 4.53 -6.54
CA VAL A 139 -27.17 5.27 -6.12
C VAL A 139 -26.02 5.13 -7.14
N ASP A 140 -25.91 3.97 -7.78
CA ASP A 140 -24.87 3.72 -8.78
C ASP A 140 -25.14 4.48 -10.10
N ASP A 141 -26.41 4.73 -10.43
CA ASP A 141 -26.80 5.53 -11.61
C ASP A 141 -26.58 7.02 -11.36
N VAL A 142 -26.80 7.46 -10.13
CA VAL A 142 -26.52 8.83 -9.67
C VAL A 142 -25.01 9.11 -9.66
N ARG A 143 -24.21 8.15 -9.16
CA ARG A 143 -22.74 8.24 -9.19
C ARG A 143 -22.15 8.23 -10.61
N ARG A 144 -22.91 7.80 -11.61
CA ARG A 144 -22.48 7.81 -13.03
C ARG A 144 -22.67 9.17 -13.72
N HIS A 145 -23.32 10.16 -13.09
CA HIS A 145 -23.36 11.54 -13.60
C HIS A 145 -22.23 12.37 -13.00
N LEU A 146 -21.08 12.29 -13.67
CA LEU A 146 -19.89 13.07 -13.33
C LEU A 146 -20.15 14.56 -13.63
N ASP A 147 -20.04 15.42 -12.62
CA ASP A 147 -20.05 16.87 -12.83
C ASP A 147 -18.71 17.30 -13.46
N LEU A 148 -18.68 17.36 -14.79
CA LEU A 148 -17.48 17.69 -15.57
C LEU A 148 -16.89 19.07 -15.26
N THR A 149 -17.61 19.94 -14.54
CA THR A 149 -17.12 21.27 -14.16
C THR A 149 -16.28 21.25 -12.89
N LYS A 150 -16.37 20.20 -12.07
CA LYS A 150 -15.60 20.06 -10.83
C LYS A 150 -14.22 19.50 -11.09
N THR A 151 -13.27 20.39 -11.38
CA THR A 151 -11.87 20.05 -11.70
C THR A 151 -10.90 20.38 -10.56
N ALA A 152 -11.41 20.79 -9.40
CA ALA A 152 -10.61 21.07 -8.22
C ALA A 152 -11.40 20.80 -6.93
N ALA A 153 -10.66 20.53 -5.84
CA ALA A 153 -11.20 20.40 -4.50
C ALA A 153 -10.18 20.89 -3.47
N ASP A 154 -10.63 21.69 -2.50
CA ASP A 154 -9.81 22.26 -1.45
C ASP A 154 -10.35 21.84 -0.08
N TYR A 155 -9.43 21.48 0.82
CA TYR A 155 -9.76 21.02 2.16
C TYR A 155 -8.86 21.70 3.19
N GLU A 156 -9.44 22.09 4.31
CA GLU A 156 -8.73 22.60 5.48
C GLU A 156 -9.07 21.70 6.69
N PHE A 157 -8.05 21.29 7.43
CA PHE A 157 -8.20 20.48 8.64
C PHE A 157 -7.39 21.05 9.80
N ALA A 158 -7.71 20.54 10.99
CA ALA A 158 -6.85 20.68 12.16
C ALA A 158 -5.44 20.10 11.87
N PRO A 159 -4.42 20.50 12.67
CA PRO A 159 -3.05 20.02 12.49
C PRO A 159 -2.96 18.48 12.51
N ALA A 160 -2.12 17.94 11.65
CA ALA A 160 -1.81 16.51 11.57
C ALA A 160 -0.29 16.33 11.59
N GLU A 161 0.17 15.31 12.32
CA GLU A 161 1.58 14.93 12.38
C GLU A 161 1.84 13.61 11.63
N ASN A 162 0.77 12.91 11.25
CA ASN A 162 0.80 11.67 10.51
C ASN A 162 0.12 11.82 9.15
N ILE A 163 0.62 11.10 8.15
CA ILE A 163 0.00 10.98 6.85
C ILE A 163 -0.23 9.52 6.48
N ASP A 164 -1.37 9.25 5.86
CA ASP A 164 -1.65 7.98 5.20
C ASP A 164 -2.24 8.27 3.82
N ILE A 165 -1.39 8.18 2.80
CA ILE A 165 -1.67 8.67 1.46
C ILE A 165 -1.64 7.51 0.48
N GLU A 166 -2.66 7.43 -0.35
CA GLU A 166 -2.62 6.70 -1.60
C GLU A 166 -2.35 7.66 -2.76
N ILE A 167 -1.55 7.20 -3.72
CA ILE A 167 -1.25 7.90 -4.97
C ILE A 167 -1.55 6.92 -6.10
N ILE A 168 -2.24 7.39 -7.11
CA ILE A 168 -2.53 6.63 -8.33
C ILE A 168 -1.75 7.25 -9.49
N ALA A 169 -2.36 7.53 -10.64
CA ALA A 169 -1.74 8.34 -11.68
C ALA A 169 -1.91 9.83 -11.43
N ASN A 170 -1.26 10.32 -10.39
CA ASN A 170 -1.20 11.74 -10.08
C ASN A 170 0.16 12.12 -9.50
N LYS A 171 0.48 13.41 -9.61
CA LYS A 171 1.58 14.00 -8.86
C LYS A 171 1.09 14.46 -7.49
N CYS A 172 1.89 14.24 -6.46
CA CYS A 172 1.64 14.67 -5.09
C CYS A 172 2.83 15.47 -4.57
N GLU A 173 2.59 16.68 -4.09
CA GLU A 173 3.59 17.51 -3.42
C GLU A 173 3.20 17.71 -1.95
N ILE A 174 4.14 17.45 -1.04
CA ILE A 174 3.96 17.69 0.40
C ILE A 174 4.91 18.79 0.84
N THR A 175 4.37 19.91 1.29
CA THR A 175 5.12 21.08 1.75
C THR A 175 4.76 21.43 3.19
N ARG A 176 5.52 22.34 3.80
CA ARG A 176 5.16 22.90 5.10
C ARG A 176 4.08 23.96 4.95
N SER A 177 3.07 23.87 5.81
CA SER A 177 2.06 24.91 5.98
C SER A 177 2.63 26.13 6.72
N LYS A 178 2.09 27.31 6.41
CA LYS A 178 2.52 28.61 7.00
C LYS A 178 1.57 29.12 8.08
N ASP A 179 0.37 28.57 8.19
CA ASP A 179 -0.69 29.06 9.08
C ASP A 179 -1.00 28.10 10.23
N GLY A 180 -0.23 27.03 10.36
CA GLY A 180 -0.38 26.04 11.41
C GLY A 180 -1.52 25.06 11.16
N LYS A 181 -2.16 25.04 9.99
CA LYS A 181 -3.21 24.07 9.63
C LYS A 181 -2.75 23.10 8.55
N CYS A 182 -3.53 22.03 8.38
CA CYS A 182 -3.39 21.12 7.25
C CYS A 182 -4.25 21.60 6.08
N HIS A 183 -3.63 21.75 4.90
CA HIS A 183 -4.35 22.07 3.67
C HIS A 183 -4.14 20.97 2.63
N VAL A 184 -5.20 20.65 1.88
CA VAL A 184 -5.11 19.79 0.71
C VAL A 184 -5.76 20.50 -0.47
N HIS A 185 -4.98 20.72 -1.52
CA HIS A 185 -5.41 21.34 -2.77
C HIS A 185 -5.27 20.32 -3.89
N ALA A 186 -6.40 19.83 -4.40
CA ALA A 186 -6.45 18.90 -5.51
C ALA A 186 -6.95 19.59 -6.78
N ARG A 187 -6.32 19.27 -7.91
CA ARG A 187 -6.77 19.69 -9.24
C ARG A 187 -6.60 18.54 -10.23
N GLY A 188 -7.49 18.45 -11.21
CA GLY A 188 -7.47 17.36 -12.17
C GLY A 188 -8.71 17.29 -13.03
N ASP A 189 -8.84 16.19 -13.75
CA ASP A 189 -10.10 15.86 -14.41
C ASP A 189 -11.21 15.61 -13.37
N ALA A 190 -12.47 15.77 -13.79
CA ALA A 190 -13.58 15.63 -12.87
C ALA A 190 -13.68 14.22 -12.27
N ALA A 191 -13.32 13.17 -13.03
CA ALA A 191 -13.41 11.80 -12.55
C ALA A 191 -12.41 11.58 -11.40
N PHE A 192 -11.20 12.12 -11.53
CA PHE A 192 -10.18 12.12 -10.48
C PHE A 192 -10.67 12.82 -9.20
N ILE A 193 -11.27 14.01 -9.34
CA ILE A 193 -11.79 14.77 -8.20
C ILE A 193 -12.98 14.07 -7.53
N ASP A 194 -13.87 13.45 -8.32
CA ASP A 194 -15.05 12.74 -7.79
C ASP A 194 -14.67 11.52 -6.94
N ILE A 195 -13.64 10.79 -7.36
CA ILE A 195 -13.18 9.61 -6.61
C ILE A 195 -12.28 9.94 -5.41
N LEU A 196 -11.75 11.17 -5.33
CA LEU A 196 -10.86 11.61 -4.25
C LEU A 196 -11.62 11.67 -2.91
N ASP A 197 -11.04 11.04 -1.89
CA ASP A 197 -11.55 11.06 -0.52
C ASP A 197 -10.45 11.56 0.42
N VAL A 198 -10.66 12.74 0.99
CA VAL A 198 -9.71 13.40 1.90
C VAL A 198 -10.40 13.59 3.25
N MET A 199 -9.76 13.09 4.31
CA MET A 199 -10.29 13.20 5.66
C MET A 199 -9.16 13.26 6.69
N ILE A 200 -9.48 13.75 7.88
CA ILE A 200 -8.61 13.63 9.03
C ILE A 200 -9.22 12.65 10.04
N ASN A 201 -8.40 11.78 10.61
CA ASN A 201 -8.77 10.95 11.75
C ASN A 201 -7.74 11.18 12.85
N HIS A 202 -8.17 11.78 13.96
CA HIS A 202 -7.27 12.26 15.01
C HIS A 202 -6.16 13.16 14.43
N ASP A 203 -4.91 12.72 14.49
CA ASP A 203 -3.70 13.42 14.04
C ASP A 203 -3.18 12.93 12.68
N THR A 204 -3.99 12.13 11.97
CA THR A 204 -3.62 11.51 10.70
C THR A 204 -4.44 12.07 9.55
N LEU A 205 -3.77 12.73 8.60
CA LEU A 205 -4.36 13.11 7.33
C LEU A 205 -4.40 11.88 6.42
N ILE A 206 -5.60 11.55 5.94
CA ILE A 206 -5.86 10.37 5.11
C ILE A 206 -6.31 10.83 3.72
N ILE A 207 -5.61 10.36 2.70
CA ILE A 207 -5.99 10.55 1.29
C ILE A 207 -6.18 9.18 0.64
N ARG A 208 -7.35 8.97 0.04
CA ARG A 208 -7.76 7.74 -0.65
C ARG A 208 -8.51 8.04 -1.92
N PHE A 209 -8.67 7.00 -2.73
CA PHE A 209 -9.56 7.04 -3.89
C PHE A 209 -10.64 5.97 -3.73
N ARG A 210 -11.90 6.30 -4.04
CA ARG A 210 -13.06 5.40 -3.96
C ARG A 210 -13.48 4.94 -5.35
N ASN A 211 -14.24 3.84 -5.44
CA ASN A 211 -14.87 3.37 -6.69
C ASN A 211 -13.90 3.26 -7.90
N LYS A 212 -12.65 2.82 -7.67
CA LYS A 212 -11.56 2.81 -8.67
C LYS A 212 -11.74 1.80 -9.82
N GLU A 213 -12.70 0.89 -9.74
CA GLU A 213 -12.85 -0.24 -10.69
C GLU A 213 -13.01 0.20 -12.16
N ASN A 214 -13.49 1.43 -12.40
CA ASN A 214 -13.65 1.99 -13.74
C ASN A 214 -12.77 3.24 -13.98
N TYR A 215 -11.88 3.58 -13.04
CA TYR A 215 -10.97 4.70 -13.21
C TYR A 215 -9.75 4.23 -14.00
N ASN A 216 -9.56 4.77 -15.20
CA ASN A 216 -8.40 4.46 -16.00
C ASN A 216 -7.16 5.14 -15.41
N VAL A 217 -6.31 4.35 -14.74
CA VAL A 217 -5.07 4.81 -14.12
C VAL A 217 -4.01 5.15 -15.20
N ASP A 218 -4.18 4.75 -16.45
CA ASP A 218 -3.18 5.00 -17.50
C ASP A 218 -3.38 6.34 -18.23
N GLY A 219 -4.42 7.11 -17.85
CA GLY A 219 -4.78 8.36 -18.51
C GLY A 219 -4.56 9.57 -17.62
N TYR A 220 -3.89 10.58 -18.17
CA TYR A 220 -3.92 12.01 -17.80
C TYR A 220 -2.74 12.54 -16.94
N ASP A 221 -1.78 13.17 -17.63
CA ASP A 221 -0.61 13.93 -17.11
C ASP A 221 -0.96 15.21 -16.30
N GLY A 222 -2.22 15.41 -15.91
CA GLY A 222 -2.71 16.66 -15.32
C GLY A 222 -3.05 16.62 -13.83
N ASN A 223 -3.28 15.43 -13.28
CA ASN A 223 -3.82 15.25 -11.94
C ASN A 223 -2.78 15.53 -10.86
N PHE A 224 -3.15 16.37 -9.90
CA PHE A 224 -2.22 16.93 -8.94
C PHE A 224 -2.87 17.14 -7.58
N ILE A 225 -2.16 16.76 -6.53
CA ILE A 225 -2.51 17.04 -5.14
C ILE A 225 -1.34 17.76 -4.49
N ARG A 226 -1.60 18.91 -3.86
CA ARG A 226 -0.69 19.55 -2.91
C ARG A 226 -1.22 19.35 -1.50
N ILE A 227 -0.34 18.95 -0.60
CA ILE A 227 -0.59 18.81 0.83
C ILE A 227 0.32 19.79 1.55
N GLU A 228 -0.24 20.63 2.40
CA GLU A 228 0.53 21.50 3.29
C GLU A 228 0.36 21.01 4.72
N LEU A 229 1.42 20.49 5.34
CA LEU A 229 1.40 19.98 6.72
C LEU A 229 2.02 21.01 7.67
N PRO A 230 1.44 21.26 8.85
CA PRO A 230 1.94 22.23 9.81
C PRO A 230 3.03 21.65 10.71
N VAL A 231 3.96 20.88 10.13
CA VAL A 231 5.05 20.24 10.88
C VAL A 231 6.40 20.49 10.21
N GLU A 232 7.44 20.60 11.04
CA GLU A 232 8.82 20.55 10.59
C GLU A 232 9.24 19.12 10.29
N ASP A 233 9.01 18.26 11.29
CA ASP A 233 9.23 16.83 11.30
C ASP A 233 7.90 16.12 11.56
N GLY A 234 7.52 15.20 10.69
CA GLY A 234 6.34 14.37 10.88
C GLY A 234 6.62 13.17 11.79
N ASN A 235 5.58 12.62 12.40
CA ASN A 235 5.68 11.41 13.20
C ASN A 235 5.67 10.15 12.31
N PHE A 236 4.67 10.03 11.43
CA PHE A 236 4.49 8.82 10.62
C PHE A 236 4.04 9.13 9.19
N ALA A 237 4.62 8.42 8.22
CA ALA A 237 4.20 8.46 6.83
C ALA A 237 3.89 7.04 6.31
N ALA A 238 2.61 6.74 6.09
CA ALA A 238 2.17 5.61 5.28
C ALA A 238 1.89 6.08 3.85
N ILE A 239 2.66 5.60 2.88
CA ILE A 239 2.51 6.01 1.48
C ILE A 239 2.36 4.77 0.61
N ARG A 240 1.29 4.73 -0.20
CA ARG A 240 1.06 3.69 -1.20
C ARG A 240 0.96 4.34 -2.58
N VAL A 241 1.89 4.01 -3.45
CA VAL A 241 1.85 4.41 -4.87
C VAL A 241 1.40 3.22 -5.69
N ASN A 242 0.35 3.40 -6.48
CA ASN A 242 -0.20 2.39 -7.36
C ASN A 242 -0.16 2.92 -8.81
N GLY A 243 0.54 2.23 -9.70
CA GLY A 243 0.77 2.69 -11.07
C GLY A 243 2.00 3.60 -11.18
N SER A 244 1.86 4.69 -11.91
CA SER A 244 2.95 5.59 -12.34
C SER A 244 3.04 6.91 -11.57
N GLY A 245 2.34 7.04 -10.42
CA GLY A 245 2.29 8.26 -9.63
C GLY A 245 3.64 8.75 -9.11
N GLU A 246 3.71 10.06 -8.85
CA GLU A 246 4.90 10.71 -8.29
C GLU A 246 4.59 11.38 -6.95
N LEU A 247 5.46 11.20 -5.96
CA LEU A 247 5.45 11.97 -4.71
C LEU A 247 6.76 12.72 -4.51
N VAL A 248 6.65 14.00 -4.16
CA VAL A 248 7.77 14.78 -3.64
C VAL A 248 7.37 15.38 -2.29
N SER A 249 8.22 15.22 -1.27
CA SER A 249 8.01 15.83 0.04
C SER A 249 9.20 16.70 0.45
N ASP A 250 8.88 17.92 0.90
CA ASP A 250 9.81 18.89 1.48
C ASP A 250 9.79 18.91 3.02
N ILE A 251 9.00 18.04 3.65
CA ILE A 251 9.08 17.82 5.10
C ILE A 251 10.49 17.34 5.43
N ALA A 252 11.09 17.88 6.49
CA ALA A 252 12.52 17.64 6.77
C ALA A 252 12.76 16.17 7.13
N MET A 253 11.97 15.66 8.08
CA MET A 253 12.06 14.27 8.51
C MET A 253 10.68 13.68 8.79
N PHE A 254 10.53 12.36 8.62
CA PHE A 254 9.51 11.57 9.32
C PHE A 254 10.16 10.61 10.31
N LYS A 255 9.65 10.52 11.54
CA LYS A 255 10.20 9.56 12.52
C LYS A 255 10.06 8.12 12.01
N SER A 256 8.93 7.78 11.39
CA SER A 256 8.75 6.46 10.77
C SER A 256 8.05 6.53 9.41
N GLY A 257 8.58 5.81 8.42
CA GLY A 257 7.97 5.64 7.11
C GLY A 257 7.59 4.18 6.83
N LYS A 258 6.38 3.95 6.30
CA LYS A 258 5.97 2.68 5.70
C LYS A 258 5.51 2.95 4.27
N ILE A 259 6.33 2.58 3.31
CA ILE A 259 6.20 3.00 1.93
C ILE A 259 6.08 1.77 1.03
N VAL A 260 5.08 1.78 0.16
CA VAL A 260 4.88 0.72 -0.84
C VAL A 260 4.71 1.36 -2.21
N ILE A 261 5.51 0.93 -3.17
CA ILE A 261 5.37 1.32 -4.57
C ILE A 261 4.98 0.07 -5.36
N ASN A 262 3.77 0.05 -5.91
CA ASN A 262 3.29 -0.98 -6.82
C ASN A 262 3.22 -0.38 -8.23
N GLY A 263 4.05 -0.86 -9.15
CA GLY A 263 4.16 -0.33 -10.51
C GLY A 263 5.46 0.43 -10.72
N SER A 264 5.38 1.56 -11.44
CA SER A 264 6.52 2.34 -11.93
C SER A 264 6.67 3.71 -11.28
N GLY A 265 5.85 4.00 -10.26
CA GLY A 265 5.83 5.30 -9.59
C GLY A 265 7.14 5.69 -8.92
N LYS A 266 7.26 6.98 -8.61
CA LYS A 266 8.48 7.60 -8.09
C LYS A 266 8.21 8.35 -6.80
N ILE A 267 9.09 8.19 -5.82
CA ILE A 267 9.02 8.91 -4.55
C ILE A 267 10.34 9.62 -4.29
N LYS A 268 10.27 10.90 -3.89
CA LYS A 268 11.39 11.65 -3.37
C LYS A 268 11.03 12.27 -2.03
N MET A 269 11.76 11.87 -1.00
CA MET A 269 11.60 12.40 0.37
C MET A 269 12.97 12.76 0.94
N ARG A 270 13.00 13.43 2.09
CA ARG A 270 14.25 13.82 2.75
C ARG A 270 14.70 12.75 3.72
N ASP A 271 14.39 12.90 5.00
CA ASP A 271 14.99 12.06 6.04
C ASP A 271 13.96 11.19 6.76
N PHE A 272 14.43 10.07 7.30
CA PHE A 272 13.66 9.20 8.18
C PHE A 272 14.46 8.84 9.43
N ALA A 273 13.82 8.67 10.59
CA ALA A 273 14.49 7.92 11.66
C ALA A 273 14.43 6.41 11.37
N SER A 274 13.24 5.89 11.05
CA SER A 274 13.06 4.53 10.53
C SER A 274 12.26 4.48 9.23
N CYS A 275 12.64 3.61 8.29
CA CYS A 275 11.90 3.47 7.02
C CYS A 275 11.77 2.00 6.60
N GLU A 276 10.54 1.52 6.45
CA GLU A 276 10.21 0.28 5.75
C GLU A 276 9.72 0.62 4.34
N LEU A 277 10.46 0.18 3.33
CA LEU A 277 10.09 0.37 1.93
C LEU A 277 9.98 -0.96 1.20
N MET A 278 8.90 -1.11 0.45
CA MET A 278 8.71 -2.18 -0.51
C MET A 278 8.43 -1.63 -1.91
N ILE A 279 9.22 -2.03 -2.89
CA ILE A 279 8.96 -1.76 -4.31
C ILE A 279 8.54 -3.07 -4.98
N ASN A 280 7.37 -3.09 -5.59
CA ASN A 280 6.85 -4.18 -6.41
C ASN A 280 6.68 -3.65 -7.85
N GLY A 281 7.62 -3.98 -8.72
CA GLY A 281 7.67 -3.48 -10.09
C GLY A 281 8.98 -2.74 -10.38
N SER A 282 8.88 -1.64 -11.14
CA SER A 282 10.00 -0.87 -11.67
C SER A 282 10.10 0.54 -11.06
N GLY A 283 9.31 0.82 -10.03
CA GLY A 283 9.29 2.11 -9.36
C GLY A 283 10.60 2.48 -8.70
N SER A 284 10.71 3.74 -8.27
CA SER A 284 11.95 4.24 -7.66
C SER A 284 11.71 5.11 -6.44
N MET A 285 12.69 5.09 -5.53
CA MET A 285 12.69 6.00 -4.39
C MET A 285 14.06 6.61 -4.15
N GLU A 286 14.06 7.92 -3.88
CA GLU A 286 15.23 8.68 -3.42
C GLU A 286 14.96 9.24 -2.02
N ALA A 287 15.92 9.06 -1.11
CA ALA A 287 15.95 9.80 0.15
C ALA A 287 17.37 10.17 0.60
N ASN A 288 17.47 11.03 1.60
CA ASN A 288 18.73 11.54 2.11
C ASN A 288 19.24 10.64 3.25
N GLU A 289 18.72 10.80 4.46
CA GLU A 289 19.27 10.14 5.65
C GLU A 289 18.27 9.18 6.30
N THR A 290 18.75 8.04 6.79
CA THR A 290 17.94 7.11 7.57
C THR A 290 18.75 6.38 8.64
N LYS A 291 18.26 6.34 9.89
CA LYS A 291 18.98 5.62 10.96
C LYS A 291 18.77 4.11 10.89
N SER A 292 17.55 3.66 10.62
CA SER A 292 17.25 2.25 10.44
C SER A 292 16.31 2.05 9.25
N SER A 293 16.68 1.15 8.35
CA SER A 293 15.82 0.85 7.21
C SER A 293 15.69 -0.64 6.92
N ARG A 294 14.51 -0.98 6.39
CA ARG A 294 14.26 -2.24 5.72
C ARG A 294 13.83 -1.94 4.29
N PHE A 295 14.62 -2.37 3.33
CA PHE A 295 14.37 -2.20 1.90
C PHE A 295 14.09 -3.54 1.25
N VAL A 296 12.96 -3.65 0.55
CA VAL A 296 12.60 -4.81 -0.25
C VAL A 296 12.29 -4.36 -1.67
N VAL A 297 13.04 -4.85 -2.64
CA VAL A 297 12.80 -4.60 -4.07
C VAL A 297 12.41 -5.91 -4.73
N ASN A 298 11.21 -5.96 -5.31
CA ASN A 298 10.69 -7.08 -6.08
C ASN A 298 10.48 -6.60 -7.52
N GLY A 299 11.34 -7.04 -8.44
CA GLY A 299 11.39 -6.58 -9.83
C GLY A 299 12.63 -5.75 -10.12
N SER A 300 12.46 -4.70 -10.92
CA SER A 300 13.53 -3.88 -11.51
C SER A 300 13.62 -2.47 -10.92
N GLY A 301 12.99 -2.25 -9.75
CA GLY A 301 12.96 -0.95 -9.11
C GLY A 301 14.32 -0.44 -8.64
N ASN A 302 14.44 0.89 -8.52
CA ASN A 302 15.70 1.56 -8.18
C ASN A 302 15.60 2.32 -6.85
N LEU A 303 16.58 2.12 -5.97
CA LEU A 303 16.68 2.80 -4.68
C LEU A 303 17.95 3.63 -4.57
N ASN A 304 17.81 4.91 -4.23
CA ASN A 304 18.94 5.83 -4.06
C ASN A 304 18.91 6.51 -2.68
N TRP A 305 19.88 6.21 -1.81
CA TRP A 305 19.99 6.82 -0.47
C TRP A 305 21.35 7.48 -0.25
N LYS A 306 21.38 8.64 0.39
CA LYS A 306 22.67 9.28 0.74
C LYS A 306 23.32 8.63 1.95
N THR A 307 22.59 8.43 3.04
CA THR A 307 23.15 7.85 4.26
C THR A 307 22.13 6.92 4.90
N VAL A 308 22.57 5.71 5.24
CA VAL A 308 21.79 4.76 6.04
C VAL A 308 22.66 4.23 7.18
N GLU A 309 22.33 4.50 8.44
CA GLU A 309 23.17 3.98 9.54
C GLU A 309 23.03 2.45 9.66
N ASN A 310 21.80 1.92 9.68
CA ASN A 310 21.51 0.49 9.78
C ASN A 310 20.57 0.05 8.65
N MET A 311 21.03 -0.83 7.77
CA MET A 311 20.28 -1.24 6.57
C MET A 311 20.05 -2.74 6.52
N ASP A 312 18.79 -3.18 6.42
CA ASP A 312 18.43 -4.51 5.96
C ASP A 312 17.86 -4.40 4.54
N ALA A 313 18.58 -4.87 3.52
CA ALA A 313 18.15 -4.80 2.12
C ALA A 313 17.96 -6.20 1.51
N THR A 314 16.87 -6.39 0.78
CA THR A 314 16.63 -7.58 -0.04
C THR A 314 16.21 -7.17 -1.44
N ILE A 315 16.94 -7.62 -2.45
CA ILE A 315 16.65 -7.39 -3.85
C ILE A 315 16.27 -8.73 -4.48
N ASN A 316 15.06 -8.81 -5.00
CA ASN A 316 14.51 -9.96 -5.72
C ASN A 316 14.22 -9.54 -7.16
N GLY A 317 15.10 -9.91 -8.10
CA GLY A 317 15.01 -9.48 -9.50
C GLY A 317 16.28 -8.79 -9.95
N ASP A 318 16.12 -7.72 -10.72
CA ASP A 318 17.15 -6.98 -11.45
C ASP A 318 17.26 -5.51 -11.00
N GLY A 319 16.57 -5.14 -9.92
CA GLY A 319 16.59 -3.79 -9.37
C GLY A 319 17.97 -3.34 -8.87
N LYS A 320 18.14 -2.02 -8.73
CA LYS A 320 19.39 -1.39 -8.30
C LYS A 320 19.28 -0.72 -6.94
N LEU A 321 20.31 -0.88 -6.12
CA LEU A 321 20.46 -0.23 -4.83
C LEU A 321 21.73 0.62 -4.81
N GLU A 322 21.59 1.95 -4.77
CA GLU A 322 22.71 2.89 -4.65
C GLU A 322 22.69 3.58 -3.28
N ILE A 323 23.71 3.32 -2.46
CA ILE A 323 23.88 3.90 -1.13
C ILE A 323 25.20 4.67 -1.05
N LYS A 324 25.17 5.97 -0.75
CA LYS A 324 26.45 6.72 -0.65
C LYS A 324 27.22 6.39 0.61
N ASN A 325 26.55 6.33 1.76
CA ASN A 325 27.18 6.02 3.05
C ASN A 325 26.34 5.02 3.83
N VAL A 326 26.99 4.04 4.43
CA VAL A 326 26.34 3.10 5.34
C VAL A 326 27.26 2.68 6.48
N ALA A 327 26.75 2.52 7.69
CA ALA A 327 27.54 1.97 8.79
C ALA A 327 27.37 0.44 8.87
N ILE A 328 26.14 -0.03 9.07
CA ILE A 328 25.82 -1.46 9.20
C ILE A 328 24.87 -1.88 8.08
N ALA A 329 25.20 -2.95 7.35
CA ALA A 329 24.28 -3.50 6.36
C ALA A 329 24.20 -5.03 6.35
N ASN A 330 22.97 -5.53 6.24
CA ASN A 330 22.66 -6.89 5.83
C ASN A 330 21.97 -6.83 4.45
N ILE A 331 22.63 -7.34 3.42
CA ILE A 331 22.17 -7.25 2.04
C ILE A 331 22.01 -8.65 1.46
N ASN A 332 20.82 -8.95 0.96
CA ASN A 332 20.54 -10.17 0.23
C ASN A 332 20.17 -9.81 -1.22
N VAL A 333 20.93 -10.33 -2.18
CA VAL A 333 20.67 -10.17 -3.61
C VAL A 333 20.23 -11.53 -4.16
N ASN A 334 18.99 -11.60 -4.62
CA ASN A 334 18.37 -12.77 -5.23
C ASN A 334 18.03 -12.43 -6.69
N GLY A 335 18.77 -13.01 -7.64
CA GLY A 335 18.62 -12.68 -9.06
C GLY A 335 19.81 -11.90 -9.62
N ALA A 336 19.53 -10.89 -10.44
CA ALA A 336 20.50 -10.13 -11.22
C ALA A 336 20.69 -8.68 -10.74
N GLY A 337 20.09 -8.31 -9.61
CA GLY A 337 20.15 -6.94 -9.08
C GLY A 337 21.56 -6.48 -8.73
N GLU A 338 21.76 -5.16 -8.76
CA GLU A 338 23.06 -4.52 -8.53
C GLU A 338 23.02 -3.70 -7.25
N VAL A 339 24.10 -3.77 -6.47
CA VAL A 339 24.27 -2.99 -5.24
C VAL A 339 25.55 -2.18 -5.31
N ASP A 340 25.42 -0.86 -5.26
CA ASP A 340 26.54 0.08 -5.26
C ASP A 340 26.58 0.83 -3.92
N ILE A 341 27.67 0.63 -3.17
CA ILE A 341 27.93 1.32 -1.91
C ILE A 341 29.18 2.18 -2.06
N ALA A 342 29.05 3.50 -1.88
CA ALA A 342 30.19 4.38 -2.07
C ALA A 342 31.13 4.43 -0.85
N ASN A 343 30.63 4.26 0.38
CA ASN A 343 31.44 4.38 1.58
C ASN A 343 30.86 3.61 2.79
N ILE A 344 31.71 2.88 3.50
CA ILE A 344 31.40 2.33 4.84
C ILE A 344 31.85 3.32 5.93
N LEU A 345 30.97 3.62 6.88
CA LEU A 345 31.20 4.52 8.01
C LEU A 345 31.59 3.76 9.30
N ASP A 346 32.25 4.47 10.21
CA ASP A 346 32.38 4.14 11.65
C ASP A 346 32.86 2.72 12.01
N ASP A 347 33.78 2.18 11.21
CA ASP A 347 34.25 0.78 11.34
C ASP A 347 33.07 -0.20 11.46
N GLY A 348 32.04 0.00 10.64
CA GLY A 348 30.78 -0.72 10.70
C GLY A 348 30.88 -2.21 10.34
N GLU A 349 29.73 -2.84 10.08
CA GLU A 349 29.65 -4.29 9.82
C GLU A 349 28.80 -4.59 8.59
N MET A 350 29.28 -5.51 7.76
CA MET A 350 28.62 -5.87 6.51
C MET A 350 28.40 -7.37 6.43
N THR A 351 27.16 -7.76 6.12
CA THR A 351 26.81 -9.12 5.70
C THR A 351 26.20 -9.08 4.32
N LEU A 352 26.82 -9.75 3.37
CA LEU A 352 26.41 -9.79 1.97
C LEU A 352 26.09 -11.24 1.58
N ARG A 353 24.89 -11.48 1.06
CA ARG A 353 24.48 -12.76 0.52
C ARG A 353 24.04 -12.58 -0.92
N VAL A 354 24.74 -13.23 -1.84
CA VAL A 354 24.47 -13.17 -3.28
C VAL A 354 24.03 -14.54 -3.76
N SER A 355 22.77 -14.63 -4.18
CA SER A 355 22.14 -15.83 -4.72
C SER A 355 21.61 -15.52 -6.12
N GLY A 356 22.46 -15.66 -7.13
CA GLY A 356 22.14 -15.32 -8.51
C GLY A 356 23.35 -14.80 -9.27
N SER A 357 23.11 -13.90 -10.22
CA SER A 357 24.14 -13.25 -11.05
C SER A 357 24.36 -11.77 -10.70
N GLY A 358 23.68 -11.25 -9.68
CA GLY A 358 23.79 -9.85 -9.27
C GLY A 358 25.12 -9.53 -8.60
N ASP A 359 25.60 -8.31 -8.83
CA ASP A 359 26.91 -7.84 -8.37
C ASP A 359 26.80 -6.83 -7.23
N VAL A 360 27.81 -6.83 -6.36
CA VAL A 360 27.92 -5.87 -5.25
C VAL A 360 29.26 -5.15 -5.31
N ASN A 361 29.21 -3.83 -5.49
CA ASN A 361 30.39 -2.98 -5.52
C ASN A 361 30.45 -2.12 -4.25
N ILE A 362 31.59 -2.13 -3.57
CA ILE A 362 31.85 -1.27 -2.42
C ILE A 362 33.13 -0.49 -2.64
N ARG A 363 32.98 0.83 -2.85
CA ARG A 363 34.11 1.63 -3.32
C ARG A 363 35.19 1.83 -2.26
N LYS A 364 34.83 2.11 -1.02
CA LYS A 364 35.78 2.37 0.08
C LYS A 364 35.13 2.23 1.45
N GLY A 365 35.97 2.23 2.49
CA GLY A 365 35.57 2.35 3.88
C GLY A 365 36.27 1.34 4.77
N ASN A 366 36.02 1.47 6.06
CA ASN A 366 36.55 0.55 7.06
C ASN A 366 35.39 -0.21 7.71
N CYS A 367 35.57 -1.50 7.95
CA CYS A 367 34.62 -2.29 8.71
C CYS A 367 35.32 -3.19 9.74
N ARG A 368 34.67 -3.41 10.88
CA ARG A 368 35.10 -4.43 11.85
C ARG A 368 34.93 -5.83 11.28
N LYS A 369 33.87 -6.03 10.50
CA LYS A 369 33.49 -7.34 9.99
C LYS A 369 32.91 -7.24 8.59
N LEU A 370 33.36 -8.13 7.72
CA LEU A 370 32.84 -8.30 6.36
C LEU A 370 32.55 -9.78 6.10
N ASP A 371 31.27 -10.14 6.15
CA ASP A 371 30.78 -11.49 5.84
C ASP A 371 30.22 -11.52 4.43
N ILE A 372 30.74 -12.42 3.60
CA ILE A 372 30.34 -12.57 2.19
C ILE A 372 29.98 -14.03 1.93
N ASN A 373 28.75 -14.27 1.46
CA ASN A 373 28.30 -15.58 1.02
C ASN A 373 27.78 -15.51 -0.41
N ILE A 374 28.46 -16.18 -1.33
CA ILE A 374 28.06 -16.27 -2.73
C ILE A 374 27.63 -17.69 -3.04
N SER A 375 26.36 -17.87 -3.40
CA SER A 375 25.82 -19.15 -3.86
C SER A 375 25.60 -19.23 -5.37
N GLY A 376 25.71 -18.09 -6.08
CA GLY A 376 25.56 -17.99 -7.52
C GLY A 376 26.84 -17.60 -8.29
N THR A 377 26.68 -16.86 -9.38
CA THR A 377 27.76 -16.42 -10.28
C THR A 377 28.11 -14.95 -10.14
N GLY A 378 27.33 -14.18 -9.38
CA GLY A 378 27.61 -12.76 -9.15
C GLY A 378 28.87 -12.52 -8.31
N ASP A 379 29.40 -11.32 -8.43
CA ASP A 379 30.67 -10.90 -7.87
C ASP A 379 30.50 -9.89 -6.72
N VAL A 380 31.51 -9.83 -5.84
CA VAL A 380 31.62 -8.77 -4.83
C VAL A 380 32.96 -8.08 -4.99
N ASP A 381 32.96 -6.82 -5.40
CA ASP A 381 34.17 -6.02 -5.61
C ASP A 381 34.28 -4.91 -4.56
N ALA A 382 35.21 -5.06 -3.62
CA ALA A 382 35.46 -4.13 -2.52
C ALA A 382 36.95 -3.73 -2.40
N PRO A 383 37.61 -3.26 -3.48
CA PRO A 383 39.06 -3.09 -3.53
C PRO A 383 39.57 -1.94 -2.63
N GLY A 384 38.71 -0.96 -2.32
CA GLY A 384 39.03 0.14 -1.41
C GLY A 384 38.61 -0.09 0.05
N VAL A 385 38.12 -1.29 0.39
CA VAL A 385 37.66 -1.62 1.75
C VAL A 385 38.78 -2.24 2.58
N THR A 386 38.94 -1.73 3.80
CA THR A 386 39.78 -2.35 4.83
C THR A 386 38.88 -2.96 5.90
N THR A 387 39.05 -4.26 6.17
CA THR A 387 38.29 -4.97 7.21
C THR A 387 39.21 -5.58 8.26
N GLN A 388 38.77 -5.62 9.52
CA GLN A 388 39.50 -6.36 10.57
C GLN A 388 39.34 -7.86 10.37
N LYS A 389 38.09 -8.31 10.22
CA LYS A 389 37.74 -9.72 10.05
C LYS A 389 36.91 -9.93 8.79
N ALA A 390 37.30 -10.91 7.99
CA ALA A 390 36.54 -11.34 6.81
C ALA A 390 36.10 -12.80 6.92
N SER A 391 34.85 -13.10 6.58
CA SER A 391 34.38 -14.48 6.36
C SER A 391 33.80 -14.58 4.96
N ILE A 392 34.47 -15.34 4.10
CA ILE A 392 34.16 -15.40 2.67
C ILE A 392 33.87 -16.85 2.30
N ILE A 393 32.65 -17.11 1.84
CA ILE A 393 32.21 -18.44 1.40
C ILE A 393 31.67 -18.33 -0.01
N ILE A 394 32.31 -19.02 -0.96
CA ILE A 394 31.86 -19.11 -2.35
C ILE A 394 31.46 -20.55 -2.66
N LYS A 395 30.17 -20.78 -2.90
CA LYS A 395 29.60 -22.11 -3.18
C LYS A 395 29.53 -22.45 -4.68
N ALA A 396 29.73 -21.46 -5.55
CA ALA A 396 29.63 -21.59 -7.00
C ALA A 396 30.84 -20.97 -7.72
N SER A 397 30.64 -19.97 -8.58
CA SER A 397 31.67 -19.49 -9.53
C SER A 397 31.98 -18.00 -9.44
N GLY A 398 31.34 -17.26 -8.52
CA GLY A 398 31.59 -15.82 -8.35
C GLY A 398 33.01 -15.50 -7.86
N LYS A 399 33.36 -14.22 -7.95
CA LYS A 399 34.62 -13.64 -7.55
C LYS A 399 34.40 -12.64 -6.41
N VAL A 400 35.32 -12.66 -5.45
CA VAL A 400 35.37 -11.69 -4.36
C VAL A 400 36.71 -10.98 -4.39
N THR A 401 36.70 -9.65 -4.40
CA THR A 401 37.89 -8.82 -4.21
C THR A 401 37.72 -7.96 -2.95
N ILE A 402 38.72 -7.94 -2.08
CA ILE A 402 38.75 -7.09 -0.87
C ILE A 402 40.09 -6.35 -0.81
N GLY A 403 40.06 -5.07 -0.46
CA GLY A 403 41.25 -4.22 -0.36
C GLY A 403 42.28 -4.68 0.68
N ARG A 404 41.90 -4.76 1.96
CA ARG A 404 42.80 -5.19 3.03
C ARG A 404 42.08 -5.95 4.13
N VAL A 405 42.71 -7.01 4.64
CA VAL A 405 42.30 -7.67 5.89
C VAL A 405 43.39 -7.50 6.94
N THR A 406 43.11 -6.84 8.06
CA THR A 406 44.15 -6.49 9.05
C THR A 406 44.39 -7.55 10.13
N ASP A 407 43.36 -8.30 10.55
CA ASP A 407 43.51 -9.29 11.62
C ASP A 407 43.42 -10.73 11.09
N SER A 408 42.23 -11.17 10.64
CA SER A 408 42.02 -12.58 10.23
C SER A 408 40.96 -12.74 9.16
N SER A 409 41.09 -13.77 8.33
CA SER A 409 40.05 -14.18 7.37
C SER A 409 39.78 -15.67 7.41
N ILE A 410 38.52 -16.05 7.17
CA ILE A 410 38.09 -17.41 6.84
C ILE A 410 37.69 -17.38 5.36
N GLU A 411 38.34 -18.20 4.54
CA GLU A 411 38.18 -18.20 3.09
C GLU A 411 37.86 -19.61 2.61
N GLN A 412 36.65 -19.82 2.08
CA GLN A 412 36.19 -21.13 1.63
C GLN A 412 35.62 -21.06 0.22
N ILE A 413 36.19 -21.85 -0.69
CA ILE A 413 35.69 -22.06 -2.05
C ILE A 413 35.27 -23.52 -2.16
N ILE A 414 33.97 -23.75 -2.42
CA ILE A 414 33.43 -25.12 -2.55
C ILE A 414 33.54 -25.63 -3.99
N LYS A 415 33.39 -24.74 -4.98
CA LYS A 415 33.44 -25.09 -6.41
C LYS A 415 34.57 -24.37 -7.16
N LYS A 416 34.27 -23.32 -7.94
CA LYS A 416 35.20 -22.71 -8.91
C LYS A 416 35.38 -21.19 -8.74
N GLY A 417 35.03 -20.64 -7.59
CA GLY A 417 35.15 -19.20 -7.31
C GLY A 417 36.58 -18.71 -7.14
N VAL A 418 36.73 -17.39 -7.05
CA VAL A 418 38.02 -16.71 -6.83
C VAL A 418 37.90 -15.74 -5.65
N ILE A 419 38.88 -15.77 -4.74
CA ILE A 419 38.99 -14.82 -3.63
C ILE A 419 40.32 -14.08 -3.77
N ASN A 420 40.25 -12.75 -3.87
CA ASN A 420 41.39 -11.85 -3.99
C ASN A 420 41.42 -10.87 -2.82
N ILE A 421 42.33 -11.07 -1.86
CA ILE A 421 42.61 -10.07 -0.82
C ILE A 421 43.89 -9.34 -1.20
N LEU A 422 43.78 -8.06 -1.53
CA LEU A 422 44.88 -7.29 -2.13
C LEU A 422 46.01 -7.03 -1.12
N LYS A 423 45.69 -6.86 0.16
CA LYS A 423 46.67 -6.65 1.25
C LYS A 423 46.28 -7.40 2.52
N ARG A 424 47.27 -7.87 3.27
CA ARG A 424 47.06 -8.56 4.56
C ARG A 424 47.91 -7.91 5.65
N GLY A 425 47.39 -7.87 6.87
CA GLY A 425 48.03 -7.27 8.03
C GLY A 425 47.81 -5.77 8.17
N LYS A 426 48.20 -5.25 9.33
CA LYS A 426 48.26 -3.81 9.62
C LYS A 426 49.32 -3.14 8.75
N GLU A 427 49.18 -1.83 8.52
CA GLU A 427 50.20 -1.03 7.82
C GLU A 427 51.51 -0.93 8.59
#